data_AF-A0A7S4DYN8-F1
#
_entry.id   AF-A0A7S4DYN8-F1
#
_cell.length_a   1.000
_cell.length_b   1.000
_cell.length_c   1.000
_cell.angle_alpha   90.00
_cell.angle_beta   90.00
_cell.angle_gamma   90.00
#
_symmetry.space_group_name_H-M   'P 1'
#
loop_
_entity.id
_entity.type
_entity.pdbx_description
1 polymer ?
#
loop_
_entity_poly.entity_id
_entity_poly.type
_entity_poly.pdbx_seq_one_letter_code
_entity_poly.pdbx_strand_id
1 'polypeptide(L)'
;RLKDLLRQRGKEFILLPVPELTPQLLEVFSEVDVWIQVACPRLSIDWADEYSKKPLLTPYEAFVALGVAEWDDSPTGYPMDFYSKGGGAWSNYYSSQEISTENCKGNNVG
;
A
#
# COMPACT_ATOMS: atom_id res chain seq x y z
N ARG A 1 -3.20 -10.07 -2.29
CA ARG A 1 -2.17 -9.11 -2.76
C ARG A 1 -1.24 -8.69 -1.64
N LEU A 2 -1.53 -7.65 -0.85
CA LEU A 2 -0.60 -7.15 0.18
C LEU A 2 -0.17 -8.24 1.17
N LYS A 3 -1.11 -9.06 1.66
CA LYS A 3 -0.81 -10.23 2.51
C LYS A 3 0.19 -11.20 1.88
N ASP A 4 0.04 -11.46 0.59
CA ASP A 4 0.89 -12.41 -0.13
C ASP A 4 2.28 -11.81 -0.35
N LEU A 5 2.34 -10.51 -0.63
CA LEU A 5 3.60 -9.77 -0.71
C LEU A 5 4.35 -9.77 0.62
N LEU A 6 3.66 -9.52 1.73
CA LEU A 6 4.26 -9.61 3.08
C LEU A 6 4.83 -11.00 3.35
N ARG A 7 4.09 -12.07 3.02
CA ARG A 7 4.57 -13.46 3.14
C ARG A 7 5.80 -13.74 2.28
N GLN A 8 5.78 -13.31 1.02
CA GLN A 8 6.92 -13.47 0.10
C GLN A 8 8.18 -12.76 0.60
N ARG A 9 8.02 -11.68 1.39
CA ARG A 9 9.12 -10.94 2.02
C ARG A 9 9.44 -11.39 3.44
N GLY A 10 8.86 -12.52 3.89
CA GLY A 10 9.11 -13.08 5.22
C GLY A 10 8.67 -12.15 6.35
N LYS A 11 7.64 -11.33 6.13
CA LYS A 11 7.09 -10.42 7.14
C LYS A 11 5.91 -11.06 7.84
N GLU A 12 5.94 -11.06 9.16
CA GLU A 12 4.79 -11.40 9.99
C GLU A 12 3.78 -10.25 9.99
N PHE A 13 2.49 -10.58 10.02
CA PHE A 13 1.45 -9.57 10.04
C PHE A 13 0.20 -10.10 10.73
N ILE A 14 -0.54 -9.17 11.33
CA ILE A 14 -1.90 -9.39 11.82
C ILE A 14 -2.89 -8.63 10.96
N LEU A 15 -4.13 -9.10 10.92
CA LEU A 15 -5.25 -8.33 10.36
C LEU A 15 -6.05 -7.76 11.52
N LEU A 16 -6.20 -6.44 11.56
CA LEU A 16 -6.96 -5.72 12.58
C LEU A 16 -8.20 -5.08 11.95
N PRO A 17 -9.32 -5.82 11.79
CA PRO A 17 -10.58 -5.25 11.34
C PRO A 17 -11.26 -4.52 12.49
N VAL A 18 -11.36 -3.20 12.39
CA VAL A 18 -11.97 -2.34 13.42
C VAL A 18 -12.91 -1.32 12.75
N PRO A 19 -14.06 -1.00 13.37
CA PRO A 19 -14.98 0.01 12.84
C PRO A 19 -14.41 1.43 12.97
N GLU A 20 -13.59 1.66 14.00
CA GLU A 20 -12.93 2.92 14.30
C GLU A 20 -11.53 2.61 14.83
N LEU A 21 -10.54 3.35 14.35
CA LEU A 21 -9.16 3.26 14.80
C LEU A 21 -8.96 4.28 15.91
N THR A 22 -8.26 3.93 16.98
CA THR A 22 -7.88 4.88 18.04
C THR A 22 -6.42 4.67 18.43
N PRO A 23 -5.71 5.70 18.92
CA PRO A 23 -4.33 5.56 19.36
C PRO A 23 -4.16 4.48 20.44
N GLN A 24 -5.10 4.43 21.40
CA GLN A 24 -5.07 3.48 22.51
C GLN A 24 -5.15 2.04 22.01
N LEU A 25 -5.94 1.78 20.97
CA LEU A 25 -6.04 0.45 20.37
C LEU A 25 -4.72 0.01 19.73
N LEU A 26 -4.03 0.91 19.06
CA LEU A 26 -2.74 0.62 18.43
C LEU A 26 -1.64 0.35 19.48
N GLU A 27 -1.65 1.07 20.59
CA GLU A 27 -0.68 0.89 21.68
C GLU A 27 -0.77 -0.48 22.39
N VAL A 28 -1.92 -1.17 22.30
CA VAL A 28 -2.07 -2.55 22.83
C VAL A 28 -1.13 -3.53 22.13
N PHE A 29 -0.82 -3.29 20.85
CA PHE A 29 0.01 -4.17 20.03
C PHE A 29 1.46 -3.67 19.98
N SER A 30 2.14 -3.71 21.12
CA SER A 30 3.52 -3.20 21.26
C SER A 30 4.55 -3.91 20.38
N GLU A 31 4.26 -5.15 19.96
CA GLU A 31 5.08 -5.96 19.05
C GLU A 31 4.96 -5.54 17.58
N VAL A 32 3.98 -4.70 17.23
CA VAL A 32 3.82 -4.23 15.85
C VAL A 32 4.79 -3.08 15.56
N ASP A 33 5.60 -3.27 14.52
CA ASP A 33 6.59 -2.27 14.09
C ASP A 33 5.99 -1.20 13.18
N VAL A 34 5.02 -1.57 12.34
CA VAL A 34 4.43 -0.72 11.30
C VAL A 34 2.96 -1.09 11.10
N TRP A 35 2.11 -0.08 10.91
CA TRP A 35 0.71 -0.23 10.52
C TRP A 35 0.53 0.11 9.04
N ILE A 36 -0.38 -0.60 8.36
CA ILE A 36 -0.78 -0.28 6.98
C ILE A 36 -2.29 -0.09 6.96
N GLN A 37 -2.75 1.10 6.61
CA GLN A 37 -4.16 1.43 6.59
C GLN A 37 -4.81 1.03 5.25
N VAL A 38 -5.50 -0.12 5.23
CA VAL A 38 -6.20 -0.63 4.05
C VAL A 38 -7.68 -0.21 4.06
N ALA A 39 -7.93 1.11 4.17
CA ALA A 39 -9.26 1.70 4.23
C ALA A 39 -9.21 3.18 3.76
N CYS A 40 -10.09 4.05 4.25
CA CYS A 40 -10.07 5.47 3.94
C CYS A 40 -8.71 6.09 4.36
N PRO A 41 -7.85 6.51 3.41
CA PRO A 41 -6.46 6.85 3.70
C PRO A 41 -6.29 8.19 4.45
N ARG A 42 -7.40 8.87 4.76
CA ARG A 42 -7.40 10.15 5.49
C ARG A 42 -6.59 10.07 6.79
N LEU A 43 -6.67 8.98 7.55
CA LEU A 43 -5.95 8.86 8.83
C LEU A 43 -4.43 8.72 8.65
N SER A 44 -3.98 7.90 7.71
CA SER A 44 -2.55 7.69 7.42
C SER A 44 -1.88 8.91 6.78
N ILE A 45 -2.65 9.79 6.14
CA ILE A 45 -2.11 10.99 5.49
C ILE A 45 -2.19 12.22 6.39
N ASP A 46 -3.33 12.44 7.05
CA ASP A 46 -3.59 13.69 7.77
C ASP A 46 -3.14 13.63 9.25
N TRP A 47 -3.12 12.44 9.87
CA TRP A 47 -2.98 12.31 11.33
C TRP A 47 -2.11 11.11 11.78
N ALA A 48 -1.22 10.59 10.92
CA ALA A 48 -0.42 9.41 11.26
C ALA A 48 0.37 9.57 12.57
N ASP A 49 1.03 10.73 12.75
CA ASP A 49 1.84 11.04 13.93
C ASP A 49 1.01 11.22 15.22
N GLU A 50 -0.27 11.55 15.10
CA GLU A 50 -1.19 11.66 16.24
C GLU A 50 -1.78 10.31 16.65
N TYR A 51 -1.88 9.37 15.70
CA TYR A 51 -2.51 8.07 15.91
C TYR A 51 -1.55 7.00 16.42
N SER A 52 -0.27 7.06 16.03
CA SER A 52 0.67 6.03 16.43
C SER A 52 2.08 6.57 16.55
N LYS A 53 2.80 6.06 17.56
CA LYS A 53 4.26 6.21 17.66
C LYS A 53 5.00 5.35 16.63
N LYS A 54 4.30 4.39 16.02
CA LYS A 54 4.81 3.49 14.97
C LYS A 54 4.34 4.02 13.60
N PRO A 55 5.11 3.86 12.52
CA PRO A 55 4.70 4.35 11.21
C PRO A 55 3.33 3.79 10.78
N LEU A 56 2.45 4.66 10.30
CA LEU A 56 1.12 4.32 9.78
C LEU A 56 1.07 4.62 8.28
N LEU A 57 1.32 3.59 7.48
CA LEU A 57 1.50 3.70 6.04
C LEU A 57 0.19 3.61 5.27
N THR A 58 0.12 4.27 4.12
CA THR A 58 -0.87 3.97 3.07
C THR A 58 -0.50 2.67 2.34
N PRO A 59 -1.44 2.09 1.57
CA PRO A 59 -1.12 0.95 0.70
C PRO A 59 -0.06 1.29 -0.36
N TYR A 60 -0.03 2.52 -0.87
CA TYR A 60 0.99 2.96 -1.81
C TYR A 60 2.38 2.93 -1.15
N GLU A 61 2.54 3.55 0.01
CA GLU A 61 3.80 3.54 0.78
C GLU A 61 4.25 2.14 1.14
N ALA A 62 3.32 1.26 1.52
CA ALA A 62 3.64 -0.13 1.80
C ALA A 62 4.21 -0.84 0.56
N PHE A 63 3.67 -0.58 -0.63
CA PHE A 63 4.18 -1.16 -1.88
C PHE A 63 5.53 -0.59 -2.28
N VAL A 64 5.79 0.70 -2.01
CA VAL A 64 7.11 1.31 -2.18
C VAL A 64 8.13 0.70 -1.20
N ALA A 65 7.80 0.62 0.08
CA ALA A 65 8.66 0.02 1.11
C ALA A 65 8.95 -1.46 0.85
N LEU A 66 7.99 -2.17 0.23
CA LEU A 66 8.15 -3.54 -0.25
C LEU A 66 8.73 -3.58 -1.67
N GLY A 67 9.27 -2.52 -2.26
CA GLY A 67 9.97 -2.54 -3.54
C GLY A 67 9.16 -3.12 -4.71
N VAL A 68 7.84 -2.90 -4.70
CA VAL A 68 6.93 -3.26 -5.80
C VAL A 68 6.55 -2.04 -6.63
N ALA A 69 6.55 -0.87 -5.99
CA ALA A 69 6.34 0.42 -6.64
C ALA A 69 7.57 1.31 -6.41
N GLU A 70 7.77 2.27 -7.30
CA GLU A 70 8.74 3.35 -7.10
C GLU A 70 8.04 4.53 -6.42
N TRP A 71 8.83 5.32 -5.70
CA TRP A 71 8.33 6.55 -5.11
C TRP A 71 8.13 7.61 -6.20
N ASP A 72 6.91 8.10 -6.33
CA ASP A 72 6.52 9.15 -7.26
C ASP A 72 6.88 10.54 -6.71
N ASP A 73 8.03 11.06 -7.16
CA ASP A 73 8.49 12.43 -6.92
C ASP A 73 8.03 13.42 -8.01
N SER A 74 7.11 13.02 -8.89
CA SER A 74 6.67 13.87 -9.98
C SER A 74 5.81 15.06 -9.48
N PRO A 75 5.75 16.16 -10.25
CA PRO A 75 4.94 17.32 -9.89
C PRO A 75 3.42 17.04 -9.93
N THR A 76 2.98 15.84 -10.34
CA THR A 76 1.56 15.46 -10.32
C THR A 76 1.05 15.14 -8.90
N GLY A 77 1.95 15.03 -7.92
CA GLY A 77 1.61 14.92 -6.50
C GLY A 77 1.46 13.48 -5.99
N TYR A 78 1.21 13.35 -4.69
CA TYR A 78 1.09 12.06 -4.00
C TYR A 78 -0.06 11.21 -4.58
N PRO A 79 0.14 9.92 -4.89
CA PRO A 79 -0.91 9.05 -5.44
C PRO A 79 -2.10 8.86 -4.48
N MET A 80 -3.27 9.33 -4.90
CA MET A 80 -4.54 9.25 -4.15
C MET A 80 -5.57 8.33 -4.83
N ASP A 81 -5.10 7.26 -5.46
CA ASP A 81 -5.84 6.40 -6.38
C ASP A 81 -6.18 5.01 -5.79
N PHE A 82 -6.10 4.84 -4.47
CA PHE A 82 -6.38 3.55 -3.82
C PHE A 82 -7.76 2.97 -4.20
N TYR A 83 -8.77 3.82 -4.38
CA TYR A 83 -10.13 3.43 -4.81
C TYR A 83 -10.38 3.61 -6.32
N SER A 84 -9.34 3.91 -7.11
CA SER A 84 -9.47 4.04 -8.56
C SER A 84 -9.48 2.66 -9.22
N LYS A 85 -10.32 2.49 -10.25
CA LYS A 85 -10.34 1.28 -11.08
C LYS A 85 -9.07 1.08 -11.90
N GLY A 86 -8.45 2.18 -12.34
CA GLY A 86 -7.17 2.20 -13.04
C GLY A 86 -6.02 2.65 -12.14
N GLY A 87 -6.15 2.46 -10.82
CA GLY A 87 -5.09 2.81 -9.87
C GLY A 87 -3.95 1.79 -9.90
N GLY A 88 -2.82 2.16 -9.29
CA GLY A 88 -1.62 1.32 -9.24
C GLY A 88 -1.83 -0.05 -8.57
N ALA A 89 -0.76 -0.84 -8.47
CA ALA A 89 -0.78 -2.17 -7.87
C ALA A 89 -1.29 -2.19 -6.41
N TRP A 90 -1.19 -1.05 -5.72
CA TRP A 90 -1.69 -0.82 -4.36
C TRP A 90 -3.20 -0.55 -4.29
N SER A 91 -3.89 -0.26 -5.39
CA SER A 91 -5.33 0.02 -5.42
C SER A 91 -6.17 -1.22 -5.06
N ASN A 92 -7.41 -0.99 -4.59
CA ASN A 92 -8.33 -2.07 -4.22
C ASN A 92 -8.94 -2.76 -5.46
N TYR A 93 -9.17 -2.02 -6.55
CA TYR A 93 -9.79 -2.50 -7.78
C TYR A 93 -8.79 -3.06 -8.81
N TYR A 94 -7.48 -3.04 -8.51
CA TYR A 94 -6.48 -3.57 -9.43
C TYR A 94 -6.89 -4.96 -9.95
N SER A 95 -6.99 -5.08 -11.27
CA SER A 95 -7.23 -6.34 -11.96
C SER A 95 -5.92 -6.76 -12.62
N SER A 96 -5.57 -8.04 -12.53
CA SER A 96 -4.36 -8.58 -13.18
C SER A 96 -4.43 -8.54 -14.72
N GLN A 97 -5.46 -7.93 -15.32
CA GLN A 97 -5.71 -7.90 -16.76
C GLN A 97 -5.07 -6.70 -17.48
N GLU A 98 -4.52 -5.72 -16.76
CA GLU A 98 -3.90 -4.54 -17.39
C GLU A 98 -2.38 -4.63 -17.57
N ILE A 99 -1.77 -5.80 -17.35
CA ILE A 99 -0.43 -6.11 -17.87
C ILE A 99 -0.60 -7.01 -19.10
N SER A 100 -1.21 -6.46 -20.14
CA SER A 100 -1.08 -7.06 -21.47
C SER A 100 -0.85 -5.93 -22.48
N THR A 101 0.23 -6.09 -23.24
CA THR A 101 0.68 -5.27 -24.38
C THR A 101 1.31 -3.91 -24.08
N GLU A 102 2.64 -3.89 -23.87
CA GLU A 102 3.48 -2.93 -24.65
C GLU A 102 4.99 -3.23 -24.68
N ASN A 103 5.53 -4.20 -23.92
CA ASN A 103 6.97 -4.54 -23.99
C ASN A 103 7.35 -5.84 -24.72
N CYS A 104 6.42 -6.47 -25.45
CA CYS A 104 6.73 -7.54 -26.42
C CYS A 104 6.46 -7.09 -27.86
N LYS A 105 7.13 -6.03 -28.31
CA LYS A 105 7.53 -5.92 -29.73
C LYS A 105 9.02 -6.22 -29.86
N GLY A 106 9.38 -7.43 -29.44
CA GLY A 106 10.53 -8.13 -29.98
C GLY A 106 10.04 -9.02 -31.12
N ASN A 107 10.47 -8.72 -32.35
CA ASN A 107 10.73 -9.63 -33.46
C ASN A 107 11.34 -8.79 -34.58
N ASN A 108 12.67 -8.77 -34.75
CA ASN A 108 13.47 -9.71 -35.54
C ASN A 108 13.04 -9.82 -37.02
N VAL A 109 13.96 -9.34 -37.86
CA VAL A 109 14.41 -9.88 -39.16
C VAL A 109 13.37 -9.99 -40.29
N GLY A 110 13.58 -9.13 -41.30
CA GLY A 110 13.27 -9.33 -42.70
C GLY A 110 14.31 -8.59 -43.52
#